data_AF-A0A6J7RV62-F1
#
_entry.id   AF-A0A6J7RV62-F1
#
_cell.length_a   1.000
_cell.length_b   1.000
_cell.length_c   1.000
_cell.angle_alpha   90.00
_cell.angle_beta   90.00
_cell.angle_gamma   90.00
#
_symmetry.space_group_name_H-M   'P 1'
#
loop_
_entity.id
_entity.type
_entity.pdbx_description
1 polymer ?
#
loop_
_entity_poly.entity_id
_entity_poly.type
_entity_poly.pdbx_seq_one_letter_code
_entity_poly.pdbx_strand_id
1 'polypeptide(L)'
;MVMARDGADTIKVMLPARFQEAIDEAAMRMGEIDADAYTSGWNRDPWMASDEVPADLAARITAALEEEFSESKLQAILDAIKPAL
;
A
#
# COMPACT_ATOMS: atom_id res chain seq x y z
N MET A 1 2.38 3.45 1.69
CA MET A 1 3.06 4.77 1.58
C MET A 1 4.13 4.67 0.51
N VAL A 2 4.46 5.78 -0.16
CA VAL A 2 5.53 5.85 -1.16
C VAL A 2 6.68 6.66 -0.59
N MET A 3 7.92 6.18 -0.78
CA MET A 3 9.13 6.88 -0.34
C MET A 3 10.06 7.10 -1.52
N ALA A 4 10.51 8.34 -1.69
CA ALA A 4 11.53 8.72 -2.66
C ALA A 4 12.64 9.47 -1.94
N ARG A 5 13.89 9.34 -2.40
CA ARG A 5 15.03 10.02 -1.81
C ARG A 5 16.03 10.46 -2.87
N ASP A 6 16.70 11.57 -2.61
CA ASP A 6 17.87 12.04 -3.34
C ASP A 6 18.92 12.52 -2.33
N GLY A 7 20.06 11.83 -2.27
CA GLY A 7 21.09 12.09 -1.27
C GLY A 7 20.55 12.04 0.17
N ALA A 8 20.52 13.20 0.84
CA ALA A 8 20.01 13.37 2.21
C ALA A 8 18.51 13.69 2.26
N ASP A 9 17.92 14.10 1.15
CA ASP A 9 16.51 14.47 1.08
C ASP A 9 15.66 13.22 0.94
N THR A 10 14.69 13.04 1.84
CA THR A 10 13.76 11.91 1.83
C THR A 10 12.34 12.43 1.91
N ILE A 11 11.53 12.06 0.92
CA ILE A 11 10.12 12.41 0.83
C ILE A 11 9.30 11.15 1.07
N LYS A 12 8.23 11.31 1.85
CA LYS A 12 7.28 10.25 2.16
C LYS A 12 5.89 10.77 1.86
N VAL A 13 5.20 10.07 0.97
CA VAL A 13 3.82 10.35 0.62
C VAL A 13 2.96 9.23 1.21
N MET A 14 2.03 9.62 2.08
CA MET A 14 1.07 8.68 2.66
C MET A 14 0.01 8.35 1.61
N LEU A 15 -0.39 7.08 1.56
CA LEU A 15 -1.52 6.67 0.72
C LEU A 15 -2.83 7.07 1.42
N PRO A 16 -3.94 7.22 0.68
CA PRO A 16 -5.25 7.48 1.26
C PRO A 16 -5.68 6.42 2.27
N ALA A 17 -6.50 6.82 3.25
CA ALA A 17 -6.95 5.96 4.35
C ALA A 17 -7.63 4.65 3.88
N ARG A 18 -8.31 4.67 2.73
CA ARG A 18 -8.97 3.48 2.14
C ARG A 18 -8.06 2.26 1.95
N PHE A 19 -6.76 2.48 1.71
CA PHE A 19 -5.81 1.38 1.64
C PHE A 19 -5.63 0.70 2.99
N GLN A 20 -5.55 1.50 4.06
CA GLN A 20 -5.44 0.99 5.42
C GLN A 20 -6.72 0.25 5.83
N GLU A 21 -7.88 0.83 5.55
CA GLU A 21 -9.18 0.22 5.82
C GLU A 21 -9.33 -1.13 5.10
N ALA A 22 -8.92 -1.21 3.82
CA ALA A 22 -8.95 -2.47 3.07
C ALA A 22 -7.99 -3.52 3.64
N ILE A 23 -6.79 -3.15 4.09
CA ILE A 23 -5.87 -4.11 4.72
C ILE A 23 -6.46 -4.62 6.05
N ASP A 24 -7.03 -3.73 6.86
CA ASP A 24 -7.67 -4.10 8.13
C ASP A 24 -8.85 -5.05 7.89
N GLU A 25 -9.69 -4.76 6.88
CA GLU A 25 -10.80 -5.65 6.51
C GLU A 25 -10.32 -7.00 5.97
N ALA A 26 -9.27 -7.02 5.15
CA ALA A 26 -8.66 -8.25 4.66
C ALA A 26 -8.17 -9.14 5.82
N ALA A 27 -7.47 -8.55 6.79
CA ALA A 27 -6.97 -9.25 7.97
C ALA A 27 -8.13 -9.82 8.81
N MET A 28 -9.18 -9.01 9.03
CA MET A 28 -10.40 -9.47 9.72
C MET A 28 -11.08 -10.64 8.99
N ARG A 29 -11.18 -10.60 7.64
CA ARG A 29 -11.80 -11.66 6.82
C ARG A 29 -10.98 -12.97 6.82
N MET A 30 -9.66 -12.88 6.89
CA MET A 30 -8.78 -14.06 6.98
C MET A 30 -8.77 -14.71 8.38
N GLY A 31 -9.39 -14.07 9.38
CA GLY A 31 -9.36 -14.57 10.76
C GLY A 31 -7.97 -14.46 11.40
N GLU A 32 -7.08 -13.65 10.82
CA GLU A 32 -5.78 -13.34 11.39
C GLU A 32 -5.95 -12.30 12.51
N ILE A 33 -6.37 -12.77 13.68
CA ILE A 33 -6.54 -11.96 14.90
C ILE A 33 -5.18 -11.71 15.59
N ASP A 34 -4.14 -12.46 15.21
CA ASP A 34 -2.78 -12.24 15.69
C ASP A 34 -2.13 -11.11 14.91
N ALA A 35 -1.84 -10.01 15.63
CA ALA A 35 -1.19 -8.81 15.13
C ALA A 35 0.14 -9.05 14.38
N ASP A 36 0.76 -10.21 14.57
CA ASP A 36 1.98 -10.61 13.85
C ASP A 36 1.71 -10.86 12.36
N ALA A 37 0.56 -11.42 11.98
CA ALA A 37 0.30 -11.76 10.58
C ALA A 37 0.04 -10.50 9.72
N TYR A 38 -0.61 -9.49 10.32
CA TYR A 38 -0.84 -8.19 9.73
C TYR A 38 0.46 -7.48 9.31
N THR A 39 1.56 -7.63 10.06
CA THR A 39 2.84 -6.95 9.80
C THR A 39 3.92 -7.82 9.17
N SER A 40 3.79 -9.15 9.27
CA SER A 40 4.78 -10.10 8.74
C SER A 40 4.88 -10.05 7.21
N GLY A 41 3.79 -9.66 6.52
CA GLY A 41 3.78 -9.45 5.06
C GLY A 41 4.31 -8.09 4.60
N TRP A 42 4.63 -7.16 5.50
CA TRP A 42 5.01 -5.79 5.13
C TRP A 42 6.47 -5.74 4.69
N ASN A 43 6.71 -6.09 3.42
CA ASN A 43 8.00 -5.89 2.81
C ASN A 43 8.06 -4.53 2.10
N ARG A 44 9.24 -3.90 2.13
CA ARG A 44 9.51 -2.74 1.29
C ARG A 44 10.05 -3.24 -0.02
N ASP A 45 9.49 -2.74 -1.12
CA ASP A 45 10.07 -2.98 -2.43
C ASP A 45 11.51 -2.49 -2.49
N PRO A 46 12.38 -3.14 -3.29
CA PRO A 46 13.73 -2.67 -3.50
C PRO A 46 13.71 -1.25 -4.11
N TRP A 47 14.73 -0.46 -3.77
CA TRP A 47 14.88 0.88 -4.35
C TRP A 47 14.99 0.81 -5.86
N MET A 48 14.18 1.61 -6.54
CA MET A 48 14.26 1.83 -7.99
C MET A 48 14.91 3.18 -8.27
N ALA A 49 15.89 3.19 -9.17
CA ALA A 49 16.50 4.43 -9.63
C ALA A 49 15.54 5.18 -10.57
N SER A 50 15.50 6.50 -10.45
CA SER A 50 14.77 7.40 -11.34
C SER A 50 15.51 8.73 -11.41
N ASP A 51 15.38 9.42 -12.55
CA ASP A 51 15.92 10.76 -12.79
C ASP A 51 14.91 11.87 -12.43
N GLU A 52 13.72 11.49 -11.95
CA GLU A 52 12.69 12.43 -11.51
C GLU A 52 12.99 13.04 -10.13
N VAL A 53 12.51 14.27 -9.90
CA VAL A 53 12.57 14.91 -8.59
C VAL A 53 11.80 14.04 -7.57
N PRO A 54 12.33 13.78 -6.36
CA PRO A 54 11.71 12.87 -5.40
C PRO A 54 10.24 13.19 -5.08
N ALA A 55 9.86 14.46 -5.08
CA ALA A 55 8.50 14.91 -4.79
C ALA A 55 7.53 14.48 -5.90
N ASP A 56 7.92 14.75 -7.15
CA ASP A 56 7.13 14.45 -8.34
C ASP A 56 7.03 12.94 -8.54
N LEU A 57 8.15 12.22 -8.35
CA LEU A 57 8.18 10.76 -8.41
C LEU A 57 7.23 10.14 -7.38
N ALA A 58 7.34 10.56 -6.12
CA ALA A 58 6.50 10.02 -5.06
C ALA A 58 5.01 10.33 -5.29
N ALA A 59 4.68 11.54 -5.75
CA ALA A 59 3.31 11.93 -6.09
C ALA A 59 2.77 11.12 -7.28
N ARG A 60 3.57 10.94 -8.35
CA ARG A 60 3.20 10.17 -9.54
C ARG A 60 2.93 8.71 -9.20
N ILE A 61 3.79 8.07 -8.42
CA ILE A 61 3.62 6.68 -7.99
C ILE A 61 2.41 6.55 -7.06
N THR A 62 2.20 7.48 -6.13
CA THR A 62 0.98 7.50 -5.30
C THR A 62 -0.27 7.61 -6.16
N ALA A 63 -0.32 8.52 -7.12
CA ALA A 63 -1.46 8.67 -8.02
C ALA A 63 -1.71 7.41 -8.85
N ALA A 64 -0.65 6.78 -9.37
CA ALA A 64 -0.76 5.52 -10.11
C ALA A 64 -1.32 4.38 -9.24
N LEU A 65 -0.86 4.28 -7.98
CA LEU A 65 -1.40 3.31 -7.03
C LEU A 65 -2.88 3.60 -6.71
N GLU A 66 -3.25 4.86 -6.55
CA GLU A 66 -4.62 5.25 -6.28
C GLU A 66 -5.57 4.92 -7.43
N GLU A 67 -5.13 5.12 -8.67
CA GLU A 67 -5.88 4.76 -9.88
C GLU A 67 -5.94 3.24 -10.06
N GLU A 68 -4.81 2.56 -9.92
CA GLU A 68 -4.72 1.11 -10.07
C GLU A 68 -5.57 0.38 -9.03
N PHE A 69 -5.52 0.83 -7.78
CA PHE A 69 -6.27 0.27 -6.65
C PHE A 69 -7.45 1.18 -6.31
N SER A 70 -8.36 1.34 -7.26
CA SER A 70 -9.65 2.00 -7.02
C SER A 70 -10.43 1.31 -5.88
N GLU A 71 -11.37 2.03 -5.28
CA GLU A 71 -12.27 1.50 -4.25
C GLU A 71 -12.98 0.22 -4.71
N SER A 72 -13.47 0.21 -5.96
CA SER A 72 -14.10 -0.97 -6.56
C SER A 72 -13.15 -2.17 -6.69
N LYS A 73 -11.88 -1.94 -7.02
CA LYS A 73 -10.88 -3.03 -7.11
C LYS A 73 -10.49 -3.53 -5.74
N LEU A 74 -10.30 -2.65 -4.76
CA LEU A 74 -10.05 -3.03 -3.37
C LEU A 74 -11.19 -3.90 -2.84
N GLN A 75 -12.45 -3.49 -3.07
CA GLN A 75 -13.61 -4.30 -2.70
C GLN A 75 -13.62 -5.67 -3.40
N ALA A 76 -13.32 -5.71 -4.71
CA ALA A 76 -13.24 -6.98 -5.44
C ALA A 76 -12.14 -7.91 -4.91
N ILE A 77 -11.00 -7.36 -4.48
CA ILE A 77 -9.93 -8.12 -3.83
C ILE A 77 -10.43 -8.67 -2.49
N LEU A 78 -11.08 -7.84 -1.68
CA LEU A 78 -11.66 -8.26 -0.41
C LEU A 78 -12.68 -9.38 -0.58
N ASP A 79 -13.56 -9.27 -1.57
CA ASP A 79 -14.60 -10.27 -1.85
C ASP A 79 -14.02 -11.59 -2.36
N ALA A 80 -12.83 -11.56 -2.96
CA ALA A 80 -12.09 -12.75 -3.34
C ALA A 80 -11.39 -13.44 -2.14
N ILE A 81 -11.19 -12.74 -1.01
CA ILE A 81 -10.69 -13.34 0.23
C ILE A 81 -11.80 -14.23 0.78
N LYS A 82 -11.66 -15.54 0.60
CA LYS A 82 -12.60 -16.52 1.14
C LYS A 82 -12.58 -16.43 2.67
N PRO A 83 -13.75 -16.35 3.34
CA PRO A 83 -13.79 -16.48 4.78
C PRO A 83 -13.28 -17.88 5.15
N ALA A 84 -12.43 -17.95 6.18
CA ALA A 84 -12.03 -19.22 6.75
C ALA A 84 -13.30 -19.96 7.20
N LEU A 85 -13.61 -21.07 6.53
CA LEU A 85 -14.69 -22.00 6.89
C LEU A 85 -14.27 -22.88 8.08
#